data_AF-A0A419SPA2-F1
#
_entry.id   AF-A0A419SPA2-F1
#
_cell.length_a   1.000
_cell.length_b   1.000
_cell.length_c   1.000
_cell.angle_alpha   90.00
_cell.angle_beta   90.00
_cell.angle_gamma   90.00
#
_symmetry.space_group_name_H-M   'P 1'
#
loop_
_entity.id
_entity.type
_entity.pdbx_description
1 polymer ?
#
loop_
_entity_poly.entity_id
_entity_poly.type
_entity_poly.pdbx_seq_one_letter_code
_entity_poly.pdbx_strand_id
1 'polypeptide(L)'
;MLLAQRLLAVLIIVIPGIMAGYGWNLMRDAIFANFTAAGTPFPVLKLIGGLTLFLLGTFFIAGFFLYRDKKKKLLLSQHENPDR
;
A
#
# COMPACT_ATOMS: atom_id res chain seq x y z
N MET A 1 13.35 -19.50 -9.72
CA MET A 1 12.80 -18.12 -9.76
C MET A 1 13.98 -17.17 -9.89
N LEU A 2 14.13 -16.52 -11.05
CA LEU A 2 15.29 -15.68 -11.33
C LEU A 2 15.31 -14.49 -10.34
N LEU A 3 16.47 -14.20 -9.75
CA LEU A 3 16.65 -13.12 -8.76
C LEU A 3 16.07 -11.78 -9.25
N ALA A 4 16.22 -11.52 -10.55
CA ALA A 4 15.68 -10.36 -11.26
C ALA A 4 14.15 -10.20 -11.11
N GLN A 5 13.37 -11.29 -11.16
CA GLN A 5 11.92 -11.24 -11.01
C GLN A 5 11.48 -10.90 -9.57
N ARG A 6 12.31 -11.23 -8.57
CA ARG A 6 12.05 -10.88 -7.17
C ARG A 6 12.34 -9.39 -6.93
N LEU A 7 13.43 -8.86 -7.49
CA LEU A 7 13.78 -7.44 -7.40
C LEU A 7 12.73 -6.54 -8.07
N LEU A 8 12.28 -6.90 -9.27
CA LEU A 8 11.20 -6.18 -9.97
C LEU A 8 9.90 -6.15 -9.17
N ALA A 9 9.54 -7.27 -8.54
CA ALA A 9 8.35 -7.35 -7.70
C ALA A 9 8.45 -6.46 -6.45
N VAL A 10 9.63 -6.38 -5.83
CA VAL A 10 9.88 -5.51 -4.69
C VAL A 10 9.81 -4.05 -5.11
N LEU A 11 10.42 -3.69 -6.24
CA LEU A 11 10.38 -2.33 -6.77
C LEU A 11 8.93 -1.84 -7.02
N ILE A 12 8.08 -2.71 -7.56
CA ILE A 12 6.66 -2.43 -7.82
C ILE A 12 5.85 -2.24 -6.52
N ILE A 13 6.24 -2.90 -5.42
CA ILE A 13 5.60 -2.73 -4.09
C ILE A 13 6.15 -1.50 -3.35
N VAL A 14 7.44 -1.19 -3.52
CA VAL A 14 8.11 -0.11 -2.79
C VAL A 14 7.54 1.26 -3.17
N ILE A 15 7.26 1.49 -4.46
CA ILE A 15 6.70 2.76 -4.96
C ILE A 15 5.38 3.12 -4.25
N PRO A 16 4.33 2.27 -4.24
CA PRO A 16 3.09 2.57 -3.51
C PRO A 16 3.27 2.60 -1.99
N GLY A 17 4.25 1.86 -1.45
CA GLY A 17 4.61 1.91 -0.02
C GLY A 17 5.13 3.28 0.41
N ILE A 18 6.00 3.88 -0.40
CA ILE A 18 6.51 5.24 -0.16
C ILE A 18 5.38 6.27 -0.30
N MET A 19 4.48 6.12 -1.27
CA MET A 19 3.30 6.99 -1.41
C MET A 19 2.36 6.90 -0.20
N ALA A 20 2.15 5.70 0.36
CA ALA A 20 1.37 5.52 1.58
C ALA A 20 2.04 6.22 2.79
N GLY A 21 3.37 6.07 2.95
CA GLY A 21 4.13 6.77 3.99
C GLY A 21 4.07 8.29 3.84
N TYR A 22 4.08 8.80 2.60
CA TYR A 22 3.91 10.23 2.34
C TYR A 22 2.49 10.72 2.67
N GLY A 23 1.46 9.91 2.39
CA GLY A 23 0.08 10.18 2.80
C GLY A 23 -0.09 10.24 4.32
N TRP A 24 0.60 9.38 5.07
CA TRP A 24 0.65 9.42 6.53
C TRP A 24 1.27 10.71 7.08
N ASN A 25 2.38 11.18 6.48
CA ASN A 25 2.96 12.47 6.88
C ASN A 25 1.98 13.63 6.66
N LEU A 26 1.22 13.60 5.56
CA LEU A 26 0.18 14.59 5.29
C LEU A 26 -0.95 14.58 6.35
N MET A 27 -1.34 13.39 6.82
CA MET A 27 -2.31 13.26 7.92
C MET A 27 -1.75 13.83 9.22
N ARG A 28 -0.49 13.52 9.54
CA ARG A 28 0.19 14.01 10.73
C ARG A 28 0.21 15.54 10.70
N ASP A 29 0.63 16.15 9.61
CA ASP A 29 0.66 17.60 9.45
C ASP A 29 -0.73 18.23 9.59
N ALA A 30 -1.77 17.60 9.04
CA ALA A 30 -3.16 18.05 9.20
C ALA A 30 -3.66 17.98 10.65
N ILE A 31 -3.26 16.94 11.39
CA ILE A 31 -3.57 16.76 12.81
C ILE A 31 -2.83 17.82 13.65
N PHE A 32 -1.52 17.98 13.45
CA PHE A 32 -0.72 18.95 14.22
C PHE A 32 -1.13 20.40 13.92
N ALA A 33 -1.54 20.73 12.68
CA ALA A 33 -2.08 22.03 12.35
C ALA A 33 -3.30 22.42 13.20
N ASN A 34 -4.12 21.45 13.64
CA ASN A 34 -5.23 21.72 14.55
C ASN A 34 -4.80 22.00 15.99
N PHE A 35 -3.66 21.45 16.42
CA PHE A 35 -3.18 21.61 17.80
C PHE A 35 -2.37 22.89 18.02
N THR A 36 -1.71 23.43 16.98
CA THR A 36 -0.85 24.62 17.09
C THR A 36 -1.52 25.92 16.64
N ALA A 37 -2.52 25.87 15.76
CA ALA A 37 -3.14 27.08 15.23
C ALA A 37 -4.44 27.41 15.97
N ALA A 38 -4.34 28.36 16.92
CA ALA A 38 -5.43 28.93 17.70
C ALA A 38 -6.43 29.78 16.86
N GLY A 39 -6.97 29.23 15.77
CA GLY A 39 -7.99 29.90 14.96
C GLY A 39 -8.08 29.51 13.48
N THR A 40 -7.28 28.58 12.96
CA THR A 40 -7.44 28.14 11.55
C THR A 40 -8.53 27.09 11.43
N PRO A 41 -9.45 27.19 10.45
CA PRO A 41 -10.47 26.17 10.22
C PRO A 41 -9.82 24.81 9.97
N PHE A 42 -10.38 23.77 10.59
CA PHE A 42 -9.89 22.40 10.54
C PHE A 42 -9.55 22.03 9.09
N PRO A 43 -8.31 21.63 8.77
CA PRO A 43 -7.93 21.29 7.41
C PRO A 43 -8.44 19.89 7.07
N VAL A 44 -9.77 19.71 7.10
CA VAL A 44 -10.50 18.48 6.76
C VAL A 44 -10.04 18.00 5.37
N LEU A 45 -9.77 18.95 4.47
CA LEU A 45 -9.28 18.68 3.12
C LEU A 45 -7.89 18.02 3.10
N LYS A 46 -6.97 18.42 3.99
CA LYS A 46 -5.65 17.79 4.11
C LYS A 46 -5.74 16.43 4.78
N LEU A 47 -6.67 16.27 5.73
CA LEU A 47 -6.92 15.00 6.42
C LEU A 47 -7.53 13.96 5.47
N ILE A 48 -8.59 14.32 4.73
CA ILE A 48 -9.22 13.46 3.72
C ILE A 48 -8.25 13.20 2.57
N GLY A 49 -7.51 14.21 2.11
CA GLY A 49 -6.48 14.03 1.08
C GLY A 49 -5.39 13.04 1.49
N GLY A 50 -4.86 13.17 2.70
CA GLY A 50 -3.91 12.20 3.28
C GLY A 50 -4.51 10.81 3.45
N LEU A 51 -5.78 10.72 3.88
CA LEU A 51 -6.53 9.47 4.03
C LEU A 51 -6.75 8.74 2.71
N THR A 52 -7.19 9.45 1.68
CA THR A 52 -7.34 8.88 0.34
C THR A 52 -5.99 8.41 -0.21
N LEU A 53 -4.90 9.17 -0.02
CA LEU A 53 -3.57 8.79 -0.48
C LEU A 53 -3.02 7.55 0.25
N PHE A 54 -3.23 7.48 1.56
CA PHE A 54 -2.84 6.35 2.39
C PHE A 54 -3.64 5.08 2.06
N LEU A 55 -4.97 5.20 1.92
CA LEU A 55 -5.84 4.10 1.51
C LEU A 55 -5.51 3.62 0.11
N LEU A 56 -5.29 4.52 -0.86
CA LEU A 56 -4.89 4.14 -2.22
C LEU A 56 -3.57 3.38 -2.22
N GLY A 57 -2.55 3.89 -1.53
CA GLY A 57 -1.24 3.23 -1.44
C GLY A 57 -1.35 1.84 -0.78
N THR A 58 -2.09 1.73 0.33
CA THR A 58 -2.25 0.47 1.07
C THR A 58 -3.13 -0.53 0.31
N PHE A 59 -4.21 -0.07 -0.33
CA PHE A 59 -5.12 -0.91 -1.11
C PHE A 59 -4.42 -1.49 -2.34
N PHE A 60 -3.55 -0.71 -2.98
CA PHE A 60 -2.75 -1.18 -4.10
C PHE A 60 -1.77 -2.29 -3.67
N ILE A 61 -1.11 -2.13 -2.51
CA ILE A 61 -0.21 -3.15 -1.94
C ILE A 61 -0.99 -4.43 -1.57
N ALA A 62 -2.12 -4.28 -0.87
CA ALA A 62 -2.96 -5.40 -0.44
C ALA A 62 -3.52 -6.18 -1.64
N GLY A 63 -3.99 -5.48 -2.67
CA GLY A 63 -4.48 -6.09 -3.92
C GLY A 63 -3.40 -6.86 -4.67
N PHE A 64 -2.18 -6.30 -4.76
CA PHE A 64 -1.05 -6.99 -5.38
C PHE A 64 -0.66 -8.27 -4.63
N PHE A 65 -0.68 -8.24 -3.30
CA PHE A 65 -0.38 -9.41 -2.47
C PHE A 65 -1.39 -10.54 -2.70
N LEU A 66 -2.70 -10.21 -2.69
CA LEU A 66 -3.79 -11.14 -2.99
C LEU A 66 -3.67 -11.78 -4.39
N TYR A 67 -3.35 -10.99 -5.41
CA TYR A 67 -3.14 -11.51 -6.77
C TYR A 67 -1.97 -12.48 -6.86
N ARG A 68 -0.86 -12.18 -6.18
CA ARG A 68 0.31 -13.08 -6.14
C ARG A 68 0.02 -14.38 -5.40
N ASP A 69 -0.77 -14.32 -4.34
CA ASP A 69 -1.03 -15.51 -3.51
C ASP A 69 -1.95 -16.51 -4.22
N LYS A 70 -2.93 -16.03 -5.00
CA LYS A 70 -3.77 -16.88 -5.86
C LYS A 70 -2.96 -17.73 -6.84
N LYS A 71 -1.90 -17.17 -7.45
CA LYS A 71 -1.04 -17.93 -8.38
C LYS A 71 -0.20 -19.00 -7.69
N LYS A 72 0.19 -18.80 -6.43
CA LYS A 72 0.94 -19.81 -5.66
C LYS A 72 0.08 -21.03 -5.32
N LYS A 73 -1.18 -20.82 -4.93
CA LYS A 73 -2.10 -21.92 -4.63
C LYS A 73 -2.36 -22.83 -5.84
N LEU A 74 -2.49 -22.29 -7.05
CA LEU A 74 -2.71 -23.07 -8.26
C LEU A 74 -1.53 -24.02 -8.58
N LEU A 75 -0.30 -23.53 -8.40
CA LEU A 75 0.91 -24.31 -8.62
C LEU A 75 1.12 -25.38 -7.54
N LEU A 76 0.75 -25.07 -6.29
CA LEU A 76 0.78 -26.03 -5.18
C LEU A 76 -0.21 -27.19 -5.39
N SER A 77 -1.44 -26.91 -5.85
CA SER A 77 -2.43 -27.96 -6.15
C SER A 77 -2.03 -28.89 -7.30
N GLN A 78 -1.22 -28.42 -8.26
CA GLN A 78 -0.71 -29.29 -9.33
C GLN A 78 0.35 -30.27 -8.85
N HIS A 79 1.12 -29.93 -7.81
CA HIS A 79 2.16 -30.82 -7.28
C HIS A 79 1.62 -31.90 -6.33
N GLU A 80 0.42 -31.69 -5.78
CA GLU A 80 -0.27 -32.64 -4.89
C GLU A 80 -0.95 -33.79 -5.66
N ASN A 81 -1.15 -33.66 -6.98
CA ASN A 81 -1.75 -34.72 -7.81
C ASN A 81 -0.73 -35.31 -8.80
N PRO A 82 -0.01 -36.38 -8.43
CA PRO A 82 1.05 -36.97 -9.25
C PRO A 82 0.56 -37.86 -10.42
N ASP A 83 -0.75 -38.06 -10.61
CA ASP A 83 -1.30 -39.11 -11.48
C ASP A 83 -1.98 -38.61 -12.79
N ARG A 84 -1.54 -37.47 -13.35
CA ARG A 84 -1.96 -37.00 -14.71
C ARG A 84 -0.79 -36.77 -15.64
#